data_AF-B4D3B3-F1
#
_entry.id   AF-B4D3B3-F1
#
_cell.length_a   1.000
_cell.length_b   1.000
_cell.length_c   1.000
_cell.angle_alpha   90.00
_cell.angle_beta   90.00
_cell.angle_gamma   90.00
#
_symmetry.space_group_name_H-M   'P 1'
#
loop_
_entity.id
_entity.type
_entity.pdbx_description
1 polymer ?
#
loop_
_entity_poly.entity_id
_entity_poly.type
_entity_poly.pdbx_seq_one_letter_code
_entity_poly.pdbx_strand_id
1 'polypeptide(L)'
;METYAANVFDLLKDLERQQARYDLIILDPPSFTKSKGKLGDAMRGYKEIHLRALKLLNTDGLLATFCCSHHVTSEIFKEVINEAAVDAKKTLRQLEYYSQGADHPIVTTIPETEYLKGWLFELAPGR
;
A
#
# COMPACT_ATOMS: atom_id res chain seq x y z
N MET A 1 -1.75 22.66 7.90
CA MET A 1 -2.23 21.40 7.29
C MET A 1 -2.86 21.78 5.98
N GLU A 2 -2.32 21.27 4.88
CA GLU A 2 -2.89 21.48 3.54
C GLU A 2 -3.80 20.30 3.20
N THR A 3 -4.87 20.57 2.45
CA THR A 3 -5.83 19.56 2.01
C THR A 3 -6.13 19.74 0.54
N TYR A 4 -6.23 18.62 -0.18
CA TYR A 4 -6.45 18.61 -1.62
C TYR A 4 -7.67 17.76 -1.95
N ALA A 5 -8.57 18.28 -2.78
CA ALA A 5 -9.64 17.49 -3.38
C ALA A 5 -9.19 17.07 -4.79
N ALA A 6 -8.71 15.84 -4.93
CA ALA A 6 -8.16 15.34 -6.19
C ALA A 6 -8.37 13.83 -6.33
N ASN A 7 -8.30 13.33 -7.57
CA ASN A 7 -8.06 11.91 -7.80
C ASN A 7 -6.61 11.58 -7.40
N VAL A 8 -6.43 10.62 -6.49
CA VAL A 8 -5.11 10.29 -5.95
C VAL A 8 -4.11 9.83 -7.03
N PHE A 9 -4.57 9.11 -8.06
CA PHE A 9 -3.68 8.63 -9.12
C PHE A 9 -3.16 9.76 -10.00
N ASP A 10 -4.01 10.76 -10.27
CA ASP A 10 -3.61 11.94 -11.05
C ASP A 10 -2.69 12.84 -10.22
N LEU A 11 -3.04 13.06 -8.95
CA LEU A 11 -2.23 13.83 -8.01
C LEU A 11 -0.82 13.23 -7.85
N LEU A 12 -0.70 11.92 -7.64
CA LEU A 12 0.60 11.27 -7.48
C LEU A 12 1.46 11.38 -8.74
N LYS A 13 0.86 11.33 -9.94
CA LYS A 13 1.59 11.54 -11.21
C LYS A 13 2.08 12.98 -11.35
N ASP A 14 1.27 13.96 -10.94
CA ASP A 14 1.65 15.37 -11.01
C ASP A 14 2.74 15.71 -9.97
N LEU A 15 2.65 15.15 -8.76
CA LEU A 15 3.70 15.24 -7.75
C LEU A 15 5.00 14.58 -8.23
N GLU A 16 4.93 13.45 -8.94
CA GLU A 16 6.11 12.78 -9.53
C GLU A 16 6.76 13.69 -10.59
N ARG A 17 5.96 14.33 -11.45
CA ARG A 17 6.44 15.31 -12.45
C ARG A 17 7.09 16.53 -11.81
N GLN A 18 6.55 17.00 -10.70
CA GLN A 18 7.10 18.10 -9.90
C GLN A 18 8.33 17.67 -9.09
N GLN A 19 8.74 16.41 -9.18
CA GLN A 19 9.83 15.83 -8.40
C GLN A 19 9.66 16.03 -6.89
N ALA A 20 8.40 16.06 -6.41
CA ALA A 20 8.11 16.16 -5.00
C ALA A 20 8.72 14.96 -4.25
N ARG A 21 9.08 15.17 -2.98
CA ARG A 21 9.62 14.15 -2.11
C ARG A 21 9.03 14.21 -0.71
N TYR A 22 8.87 13.04 -0.11
CA TYR A 22 8.31 12.87 1.23
C TYR A 22 9.13 11.89 2.05
N ASP A 23 9.23 12.14 3.35
CA ASP A 23 9.90 11.25 4.30
C ASP A 23 8.95 10.13 4.78
N LEU A 24 7.64 10.36 4.71
CA LEU A 24 6.61 9.40 5.07
C LEU A 24 5.43 9.52 4.09
N ILE A 25 4.97 8.39 3.58
CA ILE A 25 3.70 8.28 2.85
C ILE A 25 2.82 7.23 3.53
N ILE A 26 1.55 7.57 3.69
CA ILE A 26 0.51 6.68 4.23
C ILE A 26 -0.49 6.39 3.11
N LEU A 27 -0.67 5.11 2.79
CA LEU A 27 -1.68 4.64 1.84
C LEU A 27 -2.76 3.87 2.59
N ASP A 28 -3.91 4.51 2.80
CA ASP A 28 -5.13 3.87 3.33
C ASP A 28 -6.28 3.98 2.32
N PRO A 29 -6.19 3.27 1.18
CA PRO A 29 -7.21 3.33 0.15
C PRO A 29 -8.51 2.62 0.58
N PRO A 30 -9.67 3.01 0.03
CA PRO A 30 -10.84 2.16 0.11
C PRO A 30 -10.59 0.84 -0.60
N SER A 31 -11.36 -0.21 -0.28
CA SER A 31 -11.24 -1.50 -0.96
C SER A 31 -11.44 -1.36 -2.47
N PHE A 32 -10.38 -1.62 -3.25
CA PHE A 32 -10.44 -1.60 -4.73
C PHE A 32 -11.21 -2.78 -5.34
N THR A 33 -11.50 -3.80 -4.54
CA THR A 33 -12.39 -4.91 -4.95
C THR A 33 -13.56 -5.08 -4.00
N LYS A 34 -14.74 -5.37 -4.55
CA LYS A 34 -15.93 -5.80 -3.80
C LYS A 34 -16.33 -7.24 -4.11
N SER A 35 -15.58 -7.94 -4.97
CA SER A 35 -15.86 -9.31 -5.38
C SER A 35 -14.63 -10.01 -5.96
N LYS A 36 -14.54 -11.33 -5.81
CA LYS A 36 -13.40 -12.13 -6.34
C LYS A 36 -13.15 -11.92 -7.83
N GLY A 37 -14.20 -11.73 -8.64
CA GLY A 37 -14.09 -11.53 -10.09
C GLY A 37 -13.36 -10.25 -10.53
N LYS A 38 -13.19 -9.27 -9.62
CA LYS A 38 -12.48 -8.01 -9.88
C LYS A 38 -11.10 -7.93 -9.23
N LEU A 39 -10.58 -9.06 -8.74
CA LEU A 39 -9.31 -9.09 -8.01
C LEU A 39 -8.14 -8.61 -8.89
N GLY A 40 -8.08 -9.03 -10.16
CA GLY A 40 -7.00 -8.62 -11.08
C GLY A 40 -6.92 -7.11 -11.30
N ASP A 41 -8.05 -6.45 -11.52
CA ASP A 41 -8.08 -4.99 -11.69
C ASP A 41 -7.77 -4.25 -10.39
N ALA A 42 -8.22 -4.77 -9.25
CA ALA A 42 -7.85 -4.23 -7.95
C ALA A 42 -6.34 -4.32 -7.70
N MET A 43 -5.71 -5.43 -8.06
CA MET A 43 -4.25 -5.59 -7.93
C MET A 43 -3.50 -4.61 -8.81
N ARG A 44 -3.97 -4.31 -10.03
CA ARG A 44 -3.38 -3.23 -10.86
C ARG A 44 -3.45 -1.87 -10.18
N GLY A 45 -4.59 -1.56 -9.56
CA GLY A 45 -4.77 -0.32 -8.80
C GLY A 45 -3.83 -0.24 -7.60
N TYR A 46 -3.70 -1.32 -6.82
CA TYR A 46 -2.75 -1.39 -5.73
C TYR A 46 -1.31 -1.26 -6.23
N LYS A 47 -0.92 -1.96 -7.29
CA LYS A 47 0.43 -1.86 -7.85
C LYS A 47 0.76 -0.43 -8.25
N GLU A 48 -0.14 0.25 -8.97
CA GLU A 48 0.07 1.62 -9.42
C GLU A 48 0.23 2.60 -8.26
N ILE A 49 -0.65 2.56 -7.24
CA ILE A 49 -0.55 3.51 -6.11
C ILE A 49 0.75 3.30 -5.32
N HIS A 50 1.18 2.05 -5.12
CA HIS A 50 2.46 1.74 -4.45
C HIS A 50 3.65 2.18 -5.29
N LEU A 51 3.66 1.89 -6.61
CA LEU A 51 4.74 2.29 -7.51
C LEU A 51 4.98 3.80 -7.47
N ARG A 52 3.90 4.59 -7.53
CA ARG A 52 4.00 6.06 -7.47
C ARG A 52 4.47 6.53 -6.10
N ALA A 53 3.90 6.00 -5.02
CA ALA A 53 4.31 6.36 -3.66
C ALA A 53 5.81 6.10 -3.44
N LEU A 54 6.31 4.93 -3.84
CA LEU A 54 7.72 4.55 -3.69
C LEU A 54 8.69 5.46 -4.46
N LYS A 55 8.27 6.02 -5.59
CA LYS A 55 9.06 7.00 -6.35
C LYS A 55 9.11 8.38 -5.71
N LEU A 56 8.10 8.71 -4.91
CA LEU A 56 8.00 9.98 -4.19
C LEU A 56 8.69 9.95 -2.83
N LEU A 57 9.09 8.78 -2.33
CA LEU A 57 9.82 8.68 -1.06
C LEU A 57 11.28 9.13 -1.21
N ASN A 58 11.76 9.84 -0.20
CA ASN A 58 13.18 10.08 0.02
C ASN A 58 13.94 8.78 0.34
N THR A 59 15.27 8.82 0.24
CA THR A 59 16.12 7.76 0.82
C THR A 59 15.81 7.61 2.30
N ASP A 60 15.76 6.38 2.80
CA ASP A 60 15.35 6.03 4.18
C ASP A 60 13.91 6.47 4.55
N GLY A 61 13.10 6.86 3.55
CA GLY A 61 11.70 7.22 3.73
C GLY A 61 10.82 6.03 4.11
N LEU A 62 9.72 6.31 4.78
CA LEU A 62 8.79 5.32 5.30
C LEU A 62 7.51 5.22 4.45
N LEU A 63 7.05 3.99 4.24
CA LEU A 63 5.76 3.68 3.65
C LEU A 63 4.91 2.92 4.66
N ALA A 64 3.82 3.53 5.14
CA ALA A 64 2.75 2.80 5.81
C ALA A 64 1.64 2.53 4.79
N THR A 65 1.25 1.28 4.60
CA THR A 65 0.22 0.92 3.60
C THR A 65 -0.75 -0.10 4.14
N PHE A 66 -2.02 0.03 3.78
CA PHE A 66 -3.13 -0.73 4.32
C PHE A 66 -4.05 -1.27 3.22
N CYS A 67 -4.71 -2.39 3.51
CA CYS A 67 -5.76 -2.99 2.71
C CYS A 67 -6.85 -3.51 3.64
N CYS A 68 -8.09 -3.04 3.45
CA CYS A 68 -9.27 -3.43 4.23
C CYS A 68 -10.16 -4.47 3.51
N SER A 69 -9.63 -5.18 2.51
CA SER A 69 -10.40 -6.14 1.71
C SER A 69 -10.19 -7.57 2.20
N HIS A 70 -11.27 -8.26 2.60
CA HIS A 70 -11.23 -9.69 2.90
C HIS A 70 -10.94 -10.56 1.65
N HIS A 71 -11.17 -10.04 0.44
CA HIS A 71 -10.83 -10.75 -0.80
C HIS A 71 -9.35 -10.68 -1.16
N VAL A 72 -8.58 -9.85 -0.47
CA VAL A 72 -7.14 -9.71 -0.66
C VAL A 72 -6.48 -10.29 0.58
N THR A 73 -5.78 -11.42 0.40
CA THR A 73 -5.01 -12.03 1.49
C THR A 73 -3.75 -11.21 1.78
N SER A 74 -3.14 -11.44 2.93
CA SER A 74 -1.89 -10.78 3.31
C SER A 74 -0.77 -11.08 2.32
N GLU A 75 -0.72 -12.32 1.79
CA GLU A 75 0.26 -12.76 0.80
C GLU A 75 0.10 -12.01 -0.52
N ILE A 76 -1.12 -11.95 -1.06
CA ILE A 76 -1.43 -11.26 -2.31
C ILE A 76 -1.09 -9.77 -2.20
N PHE A 77 -1.45 -9.14 -1.06
CA PHE A 77 -1.14 -7.73 -0.85
C PHE A 77 0.37 -7.47 -0.75
N LYS A 78 1.10 -8.33 -0.02
CA LYS A 78 2.55 -8.21 0.10
C LYS A 78 3.25 -8.44 -1.24
N GLU A 79 2.77 -9.38 -2.04
CA GLU A 79 3.26 -9.65 -3.39
C GLU A 79 3.13 -8.41 -4.29
N VAL A 80 1.95 -7.78 -4.33
CA VAL A 80 1.75 -6.58 -5.17
C VAL A 80 2.61 -5.38 -4.71
N ILE A 81 2.86 -5.25 -3.41
CA ILE A 81 3.80 -4.24 -2.87
C ILE A 81 5.22 -4.54 -3.37
N ASN A 82 5.66 -5.79 -3.30
CA ASN A 82 6.99 -6.20 -3.74
C ASN A 82 7.18 -6.00 -5.23
N GLU A 83 6.18 -6.33 -6.05
CA GLU A 83 6.22 -6.05 -7.49
C GLU A 83 6.38 -4.56 -7.78
N ALA A 84 5.62 -3.70 -7.08
CA ALA A 84 5.74 -2.25 -7.21
C ALA A 84 7.13 -1.75 -6.79
N ALA A 85 7.74 -2.34 -5.77
CA ALA A 85 9.09 -2.01 -5.33
C ALA A 85 10.17 -2.42 -6.35
N VAL A 86 10.03 -3.60 -6.96
CA VAL A 86 10.90 -4.04 -8.06
C VAL A 86 10.82 -3.07 -9.23
N ASP A 87 9.60 -2.70 -9.65
CA ASP A 87 9.39 -1.76 -10.76
C ASP A 87 9.91 -0.35 -10.43
N ALA A 88 9.81 0.06 -9.16
CA ALA A 88 10.38 1.32 -8.66
C ALA A 88 11.90 1.28 -8.46
N LYS A 89 12.53 0.11 -8.59
CA LYS A 89 13.95 -0.15 -8.25
C LYS A 89 14.28 0.28 -6.82
N LYS A 90 13.40 -0.05 -5.87
CA LYS A 90 13.55 0.25 -4.44
C LYS A 90 13.64 -1.05 -3.65
N THR A 91 14.46 -1.04 -2.60
CA THR A 91 14.53 -2.14 -1.64
C THR A 91 13.72 -1.76 -0.41
N LEU A 92 12.76 -2.63 -0.04
CA LEU A 92 11.94 -2.45 1.15
C LEU A 92 12.50 -3.26 2.30
N ARG A 93 12.71 -2.60 3.45
CA ARG A 93 12.92 -3.24 4.74
C ARG A 93 11.60 -3.21 5.51
N GLN A 94 11.04 -4.38 5.78
CA GLN A 94 9.84 -4.49 6.62
C GLN A 94 10.20 -4.16 8.07
N LEU A 95 9.51 -3.18 8.65
CA LEU A 95 9.65 -2.83 10.06
C LEU A 95 8.53 -3.47 10.88
N GLU A 96 7.28 -3.33 10.43
CA GLU A 96 6.12 -3.81 11.17
C GLU A 96 5.05 -4.41 10.26
N TYR A 97 4.22 -5.28 10.83
CA TYR A 97 2.96 -5.78 10.27
C TYR A 97 1.82 -5.33 11.18
N TYR A 98 0.78 -4.76 10.58
CA TYR A 98 -0.42 -4.32 11.26
C TYR A 98 -1.61 -5.20 10.89
N SER A 99 -2.49 -5.40 11.86
CA SER A 99 -3.80 -6.04 11.68
C SER A 99 -4.86 -5.24 12.43
N GLN A 100 -6.10 -5.68 12.30
CA GLN A 100 -7.25 -5.16 13.04
C GLN A 100 -7.06 -5.24 14.56
N GLY A 101 -7.63 -4.26 15.28
CA GLY A 101 -7.54 -4.16 16.73
C GLY A 101 -8.24 -5.30 17.46
N ALA A 102 -7.96 -5.45 18.76
CA ALA A 102 -8.54 -6.50 19.59
C ALA A 102 -10.08 -6.41 19.74
N ASP A 103 -10.65 -5.24 19.48
CA ASP A 103 -12.10 -5.00 19.41
C ASP A 103 -12.74 -5.53 18.12
N HIS A 104 -11.93 -5.95 17.14
CA HIS A 104 -12.33 -6.58 15.88
C HIS A 104 -11.64 -7.95 15.74
N PRO A 105 -12.00 -8.95 16.57
CA PRO A 105 -11.26 -10.20 16.63
C PRO A 105 -11.31 -10.99 15.32
N ILE A 106 -10.18 -11.60 14.97
CA ILE A 106 -10.09 -12.59 13.89
C ILE A 106 -10.52 -13.94 14.45
N VAL A 107 -11.56 -14.52 13.87
CA VAL A 107 -12.05 -15.85 14.19
C VAL A 107 -11.38 -16.82 13.21
N THR A 108 -10.48 -17.67 13.71
CA THR A 108 -9.63 -18.54 12.87
C THR A 108 -10.41 -19.55 12.03
N THR A 109 -11.64 -19.87 12.41
CA THR A 109 -12.56 -20.74 11.66
C THR A 109 -13.41 -19.98 10.64
N ILE A 110 -13.34 -18.63 10.61
CA ILE A 110 -14.09 -17.75 9.71
C ILE A 110 -13.09 -16.77 9.06
N PRO A 111 -12.40 -17.18 7.98
CA PRO A 111 -11.35 -16.38 7.34
C PRO A 111 -11.78 -14.97 6.92
N GLU A 112 -13.07 -14.77 6.61
CA GLU A 112 -13.63 -13.47 6.24
C GLU A 112 -13.53 -12.42 7.35
N THR A 113 -13.35 -12.84 8.60
CA THR A 113 -13.13 -11.92 9.73
C THR A 113 -11.76 -11.25 9.68
N GLU A 114 -10.77 -11.83 8.98
CA GLU A 114 -9.47 -11.21 8.74
C GLU A 114 -9.52 -10.33 7.48
N TYR A 115 -9.86 -9.06 7.65
CA TYR A 115 -10.05 -8.15 6.52
C TYR A 115 -8.97 -7.06 6.44
N LEU A 116 -8.43 -6.58 7.56
CA LEU A 116 -7.42 -5.53 7.59
C LEU A 116 -6.00 -6.11 7.61
N LYS A 117 -5.17 -5.67 6.66
CA LYS A 117 -3.75 -5.95 6.62
C LYS A 117 -3.00 -4.64 6.39
N GLY A 118 -1.89 -4.44 7.09
CA GLY A 118 -1.03 -3.29 6.86
C GLY A 118 0.43 -3.59 7.11
N TRP A 119 1.30 -2.77 6.54
CA TRP A 119 2.74 -2.88 6.73
C TRP A 119 3.37 -1.51 6.89
N LEU A 120 4.42 -1.45 7.70
CA LEU A 120 5.39 -0.37 7.69
C LEU A 120 6.66 -0.86 7.01
N PHE A 121 7.07 -0.15 5.97
CA PHE A 121 8.35 -0.35 5.30
C PHE A 121 9.21 0.90 5.40
N GLU A 122 10.51 0.67 5.37
CA GLU A 122 11.53 1.68 5.16
C GLU A 122 12.22 1.41 3.82
N LEU A 123 12.53 2.48 3.08
CA LEU A 123 13.39 2.37 1.91
C LEU A 123 14.83 2.11 2.35
N ALA A 124 15.28 0.86 2.22
CA ALA A 124 16.67 0.53 2.49
C ALA A 124 17.58 1.20 1.45
N PRO A 125 18.80 1.63 1.84
CA PRO A 125 19.82 2.04 0.90
C PRO A 125 20.01 0.96 -0.16
N GLY A 126 19.93 1.34 -1.44
CA GLY A 126 20.18 0.42 -2.54
C GLY A 126 21.61 -0.16 -2.42
N ARG A 127 21.76 -1.46 -2.68
CA ARG A 127 23.08 -2.03 -2.96
C ARG A 127 23.61 -1.56 -4.30
#